data_AF-A0AA50VHP3-F1
#
_entry.id   AF-A0AA50VHP3-F1
#
_cell.length_a   1.000
_cell.length_b   1.000
_cell.length_c   1.000
_cell.angle_alpha   90.00
_cell.angle_beta   90.00
_cell.angle_gamma   90.00
#
_symmetry.space_group_name_H-M   'P 1'
#
loop_
_entity.id
_entity.type
_entity.pdbx_description
1 polymer ?
#
loop_
_entity_poly.entity_id
_entity_poly.type
_entity_poly.pdbx_seq_one_letter_code
_entity_poly.pdbx_strand_id
1 'polypeptide(L)'
;MVVEVPRWSNAKMEISLGEPLNPIKQDVKKGALRFVCNVFPHHGYIWNYGALPQTWENPSHIDPGTRARGDNDPIDVIEIGQRVAARGDVVAVKVLGTLALIDEGETDWKLIAIDVRDPSAERLNDVADVETVFPGLLRATVEWFRLYKVPDG
;
A
#
# COMPACT_ATOMS: atom_id res chain seq x y z
N MET A 1 7.58 3.71 7.70
CA MET A 1 6.51 3.94 6.71
C MET A 1 6.06 5.39 6.80
N VAL A 2 5.94 6.07 5.67
CA VAL A 2 5.25 7.35 5.55
C VAL A 2 3.81 7.04 5.13
N VAL A 3 2.82 7.44 5.93
CA VAL A 3 1.41 7.15 5.66
C VAL A 3 0.84 8.16 4.67
N GLU A 4 0.29 7.70 3.55
CA GLU A 4 -0.31 8.55 2.52
C GLU A 4 -1.83 8.52 2.60
N VAL A 5 -2.41 7.32 2.74
CA VAL A 5 -3.84 7.08 2.74
C VAL A 5 -4.27 6.37 4.03
N PRO A 6 -5.00 7.05 4.93
CA PRO A 6 -5.61 6.42 6.09
C PRO A 6 -6.57 5.29 5.70
N ARG A 7 -6.64 4.23 6.52
CA ARG A 7 -7.62 3.16 6.33
C ARG A 7 -9.05 3.70 6.27
N TRP A 8 -9.85 3.11 5.38
CA TRP A 8 -11.24 3.46 5.07
C TRP A 8 -11.44 4.86 4.48
N SER A 9 -10.40 5.40 3.84
CA SER A 9 -10.51 6.61 3.01
C SER A 9 -10.34 6.27 1.52
N ASN A 10 -10.84 7.16 0.66
CA ASN A 10 -10.88 6.93 -0.80
C ASN A 10 -9.93 7.84 -1.59
N ALA A 11 -9.54 9.00 -1.03
CA ALA A 11 -8.68 9.94 -1.74
C ALA A 11 -7.32 9.27 -2.02
N LYS A 12 -6.95 9.14 -3.30
CA LYS A 12 -5.64 8.58 -3.66
C LYS A 12 -4.59 9.66 -3.43
N MET A 13 -3.75 9.45 -2.44
CA MET A 13 -2.71 10.38 -2.03
C MET A 13 -1.37 9.72 -2.24
N GLU A 14 -0.40 10.51 -2.65
CA GLU A 14 0.93 10.01 -2.99
C GLU A 14 1.98 11.10 -2.70
N ILE A 15 3.18 10.66 -2.34
CA ILE A 15 4.38 11.48 -2.27
C ILE A 15 4.68 12.00 -3.69
N SER A 16 4.69 13.32 -3.87
CA SER A 16 4.97 13.94 -5.16
C SER A 16 6.45 13.83 -5.53
N LEU A 17 6.80 13.04 -6.55
CA LEU A 17 8.19 12.89 -6.97
C LEU A 17 8.78 14.14 -7.66
N GLY A 18 7.93 14.96 -8.29
CA GLY A 18 8.35 16.11 -9.10
C GLY A 18 8.45 17.44 -8.37
N GLU A 19 7.99 17.51 -7.11
CA GLU A 19 7.97 18.76 -6.35
C GLU A 19 9.07 18.80 -5.27
N PRO A 20 9.70 19.97 -5.03
CA PRO A 20 10.68 20.11 -3.97
C PRO A 20 10.13 19.66 -2.61
N LEU A 21 10.95 18.89 -1.88
CA LEU A 21 10.60 18.29 -0.57
C LEU A 21 9.49 17.22 -0.62
N ASN A 22 9.06 16.82 -1.82
CA ASN A 22 8.17 15.69 -2.07
C ASN A 22 6.90 15.67 -1.18
N PRO A 23 6.07 16.73 -1.22
CA PRO A 23 4.85 16.78 -0.41
C PRO A 23 3.86 15.68 -0.80
N ILE A 24 3.06 15.21 0.16
CA ILE A 24 1.93 14.32 -0.13
C ILE A 24 0.80 15.14 -0.75
N LYS A 25 0.36 14.76 -1.94
CA LYS A 25 -0.73 15.41 -2.68
C LYS A 25 -1.72 14.38 -3.21
N GLN A 26 -2.92 14.82 -3.55
CA GLN A 26 -3.91 13.95 -4.16
C GLN A 26 -3.58 13.77 -5.65
N ASP A 27 -3.61 12.53 -6.13
CA ASP A 27 -3.45 12.19 -7.54
C ASP A 27 -4.58 12.86 -8.37
N VAL A 28 -4.25 13.29 -9.58
CA VAL A 28 -5.17 13.94 -10.53
C VAL A 28 -5.25 13.11 -11.80
N LYS A 29 -6.41 12.47 -12.03
CA LYS A 29 -6.67 11.67 -13.22
C LYS A 29 -7.70 12.40 -14.10
N LYS A 30 -7.37 12.63 -15.37
CA LYS A 30 -8.23 13.34 -16.35
C LYS A 30 -8.70 14.73 -15.86
N GLY A 31 -7.82 15.45 -15.16
CA GLY A 31 -8.10 16.81 -14.65
C GLY A 31 -8.98 16.87 -13.40
N ALA A 32 -9.35 15.73 -12.81
CA ALA A 32 -10.11 15.65 -11.57
C ALA A 32 -9.32 14.94 -10.47
N LEU A 33 -9.60 15.31 -9.22
CA LEU A 33 -9.06 14.63 -8.03
C LEU A 33 -9.46 13.15 -8.06
N ARG A 34 -8.48 12.25 -7.95
CA ARG A 34 -8.70 10.81 -8.02
C ARG A 34 -9.15 10.24 -6.67
N PHE A 35 -10.18 9.41 -6.73
CA PHE A 35 -10.68 8.63 -5.60
C PHE A 35 -10.74 7.16 -6.01
N VAL A 36 -10.27 6.27 -5.15
CA VAL A 36 -10.45 4.82 -5.33
C VAL A 36 -11.89 4.45 -4.97
N CYS A 37 -12.53 3.66 -5.83
CA CYS A 37 -13.92 3.23 -5.64
C CYS A 37 -14.06 2.23 -4.49
N ASN A 38 -15.26 2.17 -3.91
CA ASN A 38 -15.64 1.09 -3.02
C ASN A 38 -16.03 -0.13 -3.86
N VAL A 39 -15.28 -1.21 -3.72
CA VAL A 39 -15.60 -2.50 -4.35
C VAL A 39 -16.10 -3.42 -3.25
N PHE A 40 -17.38 -3.81 -3.28
CA PHE A 40 -17.98 -4.65 -2.25
C PHE A 40 -17.13 -5.92 -1.99
N PRO A 41 -16.84 -6.28 -0.73
CA PRO A 41 -17.33 -5.71 0.53
C PRO A 41 -16.48 -4.57 1.13
N HIS A 42 -15.49 -4.07 0.40
CA HIS A 42 -14.46 -3.15 0.88
C HIS A 42 -14.91 -1.69 0.87
N HIS A 43 -14.43 -0.92 1.85
CA HIS A 43 -14.63 0.53 1.94
C HIS A 43 -13.26 1.23 1.83
N GLY A 44 -13.03 1.92 0.72
CA GLY A 44 -11.76 2.59 0.43
C GLY A 44 -10.56 1.64 0.51
N TYR A 45 -9.44 2.16 0.98
CA TYR A 45 -8.26 1.36 1.34
C TYR A 45 -8.54 0.58 2.63
N ILE A 46 -8.30 -0.73 2.64
CA ILE A 46 -8.60 -1.58 3.81
C ILE A 46 -7.44 -1.69 4.81
N TRP A 47 -6.35 -0.92 4.59
CA TRP A 47 -5.19 -0.74 5.48
C TRP A 47 -4.84 0.74 5.59
N ASN A 48 -3.93 1.09 6.51
CA ASN A 48 -3.17 2.32 6.30
C ASN A 48 -2.19 2.05 5.16
N TYR A 49 -2.17 2.91 4.15
CA TYR A 49 -1.37 2.74 2.94
C TYR A 49 -0.36 3.87 2.82
N GLY A 50 0.81 3.56 2.27
CA GLY A 50 1.86 4.52 1.99
C GLY A 50 3.13 3.80 1.58
N ALA A 51 4.29 4.41 1.81
CA ALA A 51 5.55 3.88 1.29
C ALA A 51 6.70 3.85 2.32
N LEU A 52 7.79 3.15 2.00
CA LEU A 52 9.06 3.31 2.70
C LEU A 52 9.89 4.44 2.07
N PRO A 53 10.31 5.45 2.86
CA PRO A 53 11.19 6.49 2.33
C PRO A 53 12.56 5.90 1.95
N GLN A 54 13.29 6.59 1.06
CA GLN A 54 14.62 6.17 0.59
C GLN A 54 14.64 4.82 -0.14
N THR A 55 13.53 4.46 -0.80
CA THR A 55 13.40 3.30 -1.67
C THR A 55 12.96 3.75 -3.07
N TRP A 56 13.16 2.89 -4.07
CA TRP A 56 12.73 3.15 -5.44
C TRP A 56 12.64 1.86 -6.25
N GLU A 57 11.45 1.60 -6.80
CA GLU A 57 11.16 0.54 -7.77
C GLU A 57 11.69 0.96 -9.15
N ASN A 58 12.97 0.66 -9.41
CA ASN A 58 13.67 1.16 -10.59
C ASN A 58 13.02 0.70 -11.92
N PRO A 59 12.50 1.60 -12.77
CA PRO A 59 11.84 1.25 -14.04
C PRO A 59 12.81 0.73 -15.11
N SER A 60 14.11 0.88 -14.90
CA SER A 60 15.14 0.30 -15.78
C SER A 60 15.52 -1.14 -15.41
N HIS A 61 15.11 -1.61 -14.23
CA HIS A 61 15.36 -2.96 -13.75
C HIS A 61 14.18 -3.87 -14.08
N ILE A 62 14.44 -5.08 -14.57
CA ILE A 62 13.41 -6.12 -14.74
C ILE A 62 13.55 -7.08 -13.55
N ASP A 63 12.53 -7.14 -12.71
CA ASP A 63 12.51 -8.03 -11.56
C ASP A 63 12.38 -9.50 -12.03
N PRO A 64 13.21 -10.43 -11.51
CA PRO A 64 13.18 -11.83 -11.96
C PRO A 64 11.91 -12.59 -11.54
N GLY A 65 11.24 -12.18 -10.46
CA GLY A 65 10.03 -12.80 -9.94
C GLY A 65 8.77 -12.42 -10.71
N THR A 66 8.63 -11.14 -11.07
CA THR A 66 7.48 -10.64 -11.85
C THR A 66 7.71 -10.64 -13.35
N ARG A 67 8.98 -10.58 -13.79
CA ARG A 67 9.41 -10.33 -15.17
C ARG A 67 8.94 -8.98 -15.73
N ALA A 68 8.66 -8.02 -14.86
CA ALA A 68 8.22 -6.67 -15.18
C ALA A 68 9.21 -5.61 -14.68
N ARG A 69 9.11 -4.39 -15.21
CA ARG A 69 9.90 -3.23 -14.76
C ARG A 69 9.29 -2.62 -13.50
N GLY A 70 10.08 -2.02 -12.62
CA GLY A 70 9.54 -1.27 -11.48
C GLY A 70 8.63 -0.11 -11.92
N ASP A 71 7.64 0.22 -11.09
CA ASP A 71 6.64 1.27 -11.33
C ASP A 71 7.15 2.71 -11.14
N ASN A 72 8.45 2.88 -10.86
CA ASN A 72 9.14 4.15 -10.67
C ASN A 72 8.78 4.91 -9.37
N ASP A 73 8.11 4.29 -8.42
CA ASP A 73 7.76 4.87 -7.13
C ASP A 73 8.57 4.27 -5.97
N PRO A 74 8.54 4.87 -4.76
CA PRO A 74 9.03 4.22 -3.56
C PRO A 74 8.22 2.95 -3.26
N ILE A 75 8.84 1.93 -2.65
CA ILE A 75 8.16 0.66 -2.39
C ILE A 75 6.97 0.84 -1.45
N ASP A 76 5.85 0.24 -1.81
CA ASP A 76 4.58 0.39 -1.11
C ASP A 76 4.49 -0.48 0.14
N VAL A 77 3.69 -0.01 1.10
CA VAL A 77 3.46 -0.65 2.39
C VAL A 77 1.97 -0.62 2.72
N ILE A 78 1.45 -1.78 3.10
CA ILE A 78 0.15 -1.93 3.74
C ILE A 78 0.36 -2.21 5.24
N GLU A 79 -0.06 -1.27 6.08
CA GLU A 79 0.05 -1.36 7.53
C GLU A 79 -1.27 -1.82 8.14
N ILE A 80 -1.24 -2.98 8.80
CA ILE A 80 -2.42 -3.78 9.15
C ILE A 80 -2.89 -3.61 10.60
N GLY A 81 -2.25 -2.76 11.39
CA GLY A 81 -2.57 -2.52 12.80
C GLY A 81 -3.96 -1.91 13.00
N GLN A 82 -4.46 -1.96 14.22
CA GLN A 82 -5.83 -1.53 14.55
C GLN A 82 -6.03 -0.02 14.48
N ARG A 83 -4.97 0.79 14.62
CA ARG A 83 -5.04 2.26 14.58
C ARG A 83 -5.31 2.73 13.14
N VAL A 84 -6.24 3.66 12.95
CA VAL A 84 -6.32 4.43 11.69
C VAL A 84 -5.31 5.57 11.80
N ALA A 85 -4.22 5.50 11.03
CA ALA A 85 -3.15 6.50 11.09
C ALA A 85 -3.54 7.79 10.34
N ALA A 86 -2.92 8.91 10.69
CA ALA A 86 -3.12 10.16 9.96
C ALA A 86 -2.22 10.21 8.73
N ARG A 87 -2.67 10.92 7.69
CA ARG A 87 -1.83 11.23 6.53
C ARG A 87 -0.62 12.04 6.96
N GLY A 88 0.56 11.67 6.47
CA GLY A 88 1.83 12.27 6.84
C GLY A 88 2.43 11.69 8.13
N ASP A 89 1.74 10.79 8.83
CA ASP A 89 2.36 10.07 9.96
C ASP A 89 3.60 9.32 9.47
N VAL A 90 4.68 9.42 10.24
CA VAL A 90 5.87 8.58 10.08
C VAL A 90 5.83 7.51 11.16
N VAL A 91 5.60 6.26 10.73
CA VAL A 91 5.35 5.13 11.62
C VAL A 91 6.49 4.13 11.53
N ALA A 92 7.01 3.72 12.69
CA ALA A 92 7.91 2.58 12.80
C ALA A 92 7.10 1.30 12.65
N VAL A 93 7.45 0.48 11.66
CA VAL A 93 6.71 -0.73 11.32
C VAL A 93 7.63 -1.94 11.29
N LYS A 94 7.10 -3.10 11.65
CA LYS A 94 7.75 -4.40 11.44
C LYS A 94 7.20 -5.02 10.15
N VAL A 95 8.08 -5.36 9.22
CA VAL A 95 7.72 -6.05 7.97
C VAL A 95 7.48 -7.53 8.28
N LEU A 96 6.37 -8.05 7.77
CA LEU A 96 5.90 -9.43 7.98
C LEU A 96 6.00 -10.27 6.71
N GLY A 97 5.89 -9.64 5.53
CA GLY A 97 5.92 -10.31 4.25
C GLY A 97 5.75 -9.34 3.09
N THR A 98 5.51 -9.87 1.90
CA THR A 98 5.32 -9.08 0.68
C THR A 98 4.35 -9.77 -0.28
N LEU A 99 3.67 -8.98 -1.10
CA LEU A 99 2.86 -9.40 -2.23
C LEU A 99 3.49 -8.84 -3.52
N ALA A 100 3.75 -9.72 -4.49
CA ALA A 100 4.16 -9.35 -5.84
C ALA A 100 2.93 -8.94 -6.67
N LEU A 101 2.58 -7.66 -6.69
CA LEU A 101 1.57 -7.16 -7.61
C LEU A 101 2.25 -6.84 -8.96
N ILE A 102 1.54 -7.19 -10.04
CA ILE A 102 1.83 -6.65 -11.36
C ILE A 102 0.71 -5.65 -11.66
N ASP A 103 0.98 -4.36 -11.50
CA ASP A 103 -0.01 -3.30 -11.71
C ASP A 103 0.18 -2.72 -13.11
N GLU A 104 -0.81 -2.88 -13.99
CA GLU A 104 -0.78 -2.39 -15.38
C GLU A 104 0.49 -2.78 -16.19
N GLY A 105 1.16 -3.89 -15.80
CA GLY A 105 2.36 -4.41 -16.46
C GLY A 105 3.68 -4.06 -15.78
N GLU A 106 3.63 -3.36 -14.64
CA GLU A 106 4.77 -2.95 -13.83
C GLU A 106 4.85 -3.77 -12.53
N THR A 107 6.06 -3.99 -12.05
CA THR A 107 6.35 -4.57 -10.73
C THR A 107 6.02 -3.53 -9.68
N ASP A 108 5.12 -3.91 -8.78
CA ASP A 108 4.61 -3.04 -7.74
C ASP A 108 4.55 -3.84 -6.42
N TRP A 109 5.67 -3.89 -5.68
CA TRP A 109 5.73 -4.68 -4.47
C TRP A 109 4.91 -4.05 -3.33
N LYS A 110 4.01 -4.84 -2.73
CA LYS A 110 3.25 -4.42 -1.54
C LYS A 110 3.81 -5.10 -0.30
N LEU A 111 4.59 -4.37 0.50
CA LEU A 111 5.07 -4.86 1.79
C LEU A 111 3.93 -4.95 2.79
N ILE A 112 3.82 -6.08 3.48
CA ILE A 112 2.87 -6.28 4.57
C ILE A 112 3.58 -5.95 5.87
N ALA A 113 3.08 -4.98 6.62
CA ALA A 113 3.72 -4.51 7.84
C ALA A 113 2.73 -4.20 8.95
N ILE A 114 3.22 -4.03 10.18
CA ILE A 114 2.42 -3.59 11.33
C ILE A 114 3.17 -2.55 12.15
N ASP A 115 2.49 -1.52 12.66
CA ASP A 115 3.04 -0.56 13.63
C ASP A 115 3.62 -1.32 14.83
N VAL A 116 4.88 -1.04 15.19
CA VAL A 116 5.56 -1.74 16.30
C VAL A 116 4.90 -1.49 17.66
N ARG A 117 4.02 -0.48 17.75
CA ARG A 117 3.25 -0.14 18.95
C ARG A 117 1.86 -0.78 18.96
N ASP A 118 1.48 -1.49 17.90
CA ASP A 118 0.20 -2.20 17.88
C ASP A 118 0.22 -3.35 18.91
N PRO A 119 -0.85 -3.55 19.71
CA PRO A 119 -0.91 -4.66 20.67
C PRO A 119 -0.75 -6.05 20.05
N SER A 120 -1.04 -6.21 18.76
CA SER A 120 -0.88 -7.47 18.04
C SER A 120 0.54 -7.67 17.50
N ALA A 121 1.39 -6.65 17.52
CA ALA A 121 2.71 -6.68 16.91
C ALA A 121 3.61 -7.78 17.49
N GLU A 122 3.51 -8.06 18.80
CA GLU A 122 4.29 -9.14 19.44
C GLU A 122 3.92 -10.54 18.90
N ARG A 123 2.67 -10.71 18.46
CA ARG A 123 2.12 -11.99 17.95
C ARG A 123 2.36 -12.21 16.45
N LEU A 124 2.92 -11.23 15.75
CA LEU A 124 3.10 -11.24 14.30
C LEU A 124 4.58 -11.10 13.97
N ASN A 125 5.24 -12.18 13.58
CA ASN A 125 6.68 -12.18 13.26
C ASN A 125 6.98 -12.71 11.85
N ASP A 126 6.01 -13.37 11.22
CA ASP A 126 6.07 -13.79 9.83
C ASP A 126 4.68 -13.65 9.16
N VAL A 127 4.63 -13.74 7.84
CA VAL A 127 3.39 -13.61 7.06
C VAL A 127 2.35 -14.66 7.44
N ALA A 128 2.79 -15.85 7.86
CA ALA A 128 1.91 -16.92 8.31
C ALA A 128 1.11 -16.55 9.58
N ASP A 129 1.67 -15.70 10.45
CA ASP A 129 0.99 -15.26 11.67
C ASP A 129 -0.20 -14.34 11.34
N VAL A 130 -0.15 -13.63 10.21
CA VAL A 130 -1.22 -12.71 9.78
C VAL A 130 -2.54 -13.45 9.62
N GLU A 131 -2.53 -14.64 9.02
CA GLU A 131 -3.78 -15.43 8.85
C GLU A 131 -4.30 -15.98 10.18
N THR A 132 -3.42 -16.18 11.16
CA THR A 132 -3.81 -16.65 12.51
C THR A 132 -4.42 -15.52 13.34
N VAL A 133 -3.87 -14.30 13.24
CA VAL A 133 -4.32 -13.14 14.03
C VAL A 133 -5.45 -12.36 13.34
N PHE A 134 -5.38 -12.24 12.02
CA PHE A 134 -6.33 -11.52 11.16
C PHE A 134 -6.86 -12.44 10.04
N PRO A 135 -7.66 -13.47 10.37
CA PRO A 135 -8.10 -14.47 9.41
C PRO A 135 -8.85 -13.83 8.24
N GLY A 136 -8.46 -14.20 7.02
CA GLY A 136 -9.03 -13.71 5.77
C GLY A 136 -8.46 -12.37 5.26
N LEU A 137 -7.63 -11.67 6.04
CA LEU A 137 -7.07 -10.38 5.62
C LEU A 137 -6.21 -10.51 4.36
N LEU A 138 -5.32 -11.50 4.31
CA LEU A 138 -4.44 -11.71 3.15
C LEU A 138 -5.23 -11.99 1.87
N ARG A 139 -6.29 -12.79 1.98
CA ARG A 139 -7.20 -13.06 0.86
C ARG A 139 -7.91 -11.79 0.40
N ALA A 140 -8.41 -10.98 1.35
CA ALA A 140 -9.03 -9.69 1.05
C ALA A 140 -8.02 -8.71 0.41
N THR A 141 -6.75 -8.73 0.81
CA THR A 141 -5.67 -7.95 0.18
C THR A 141 -5.50 -8.26 -1.29
N VAL A 142 -5.37 -9.55 -1.62
CA VAL A 142 -5.22 -9.98 -3.01
C VAL A 142 -6.46 -9.61 -3.84
N GLU A 143 -7.66 -9.79 -3.27
CA GLU A 143 -8.91 -9.40 -3.94
C GLU A 143 -8.99 -7.90 -4.20
N TRP A 144 -8.65 -7.07 -3.21
CA TRP A 144 -8.67 -5.62 -3.31
C TRP A 144 -7.79 -5.13 -4.46
N PHE A 145 -6.50 -5.53 -4.49
CA PHE A 145 -5.59 -5.12 -5.56
C PHE A 145 -5.96 -5.65 -6.95
N ARG A 146 -6.67 -6.78 -7.03
CA ARG A 146 -7.18 -7.28 -8.32
C ARG A 146 -8.36 -6.47 -8.84
N LEU A 147 -9.19 -5.91 -7.96
CA LEU A 147 -10.48 -5.34 -8.34
C LEU A 147 -10.54 -3.80 -8.25
N TYR A 148 -9.66 -3.15 -7.51
CA TYR A 148 -9.80 -1.72 -7.17
C TYR A 148 -9.86 -0.77 -8.37
N LYS A 149 -9.24 -1.15 -9.50
CA LYS A 149 -9.26 -0.41 -10.77
C LYS A 149 -10.36 -0.86 -11.74
N VAL A 150 -11.03 -2.00 -11.52
CA VAL A 150 -12.09 -2.47 -12.43
C VAL A 150 -13.20 -1.44 -12.64
N PRO A 151 -13.64 -0.66 -11.64
CA PRO A 151 -14.61 0.42 -11.84
C PRO A 151 -14.11 1.61 -12.66
N ASP A 152 -12.79 1.78 -12.84
CA ASP A 152 -12.20 2.88 -13.61
C ASP A 152 -12.36 2.70 -15.14
N GLY A 153 -12.78 1.50 -15.58
CA GLY A 153 -12.87 1.09 -16.99
C GLY A 153 -11.55 0.60 -17.56
#